data_AF-A0A382GCJ5-F1
#
_entry.id   AF-A0A382GCJ5-F1
#
_cell.length_a   1.000
_cell.length_b   1.000
_cell.length_c   1.000
_cell.angle_alpha   90.00
_cell.angle_beta   90.00
_cell.angle_gamma   90.00
#
_symmetry.space_group_name_H-M   'P 1'
#
loop_
_entity.id
_entity.type
_entity.pdbx_description
1 polymer ?
#
loop_
_entity_poly.entity_id
_entity_poly.type
_entity_poly.pdbx_seq_one_letter_code
_entity_poly.pdbx_strand_id
1 'polypeptide(L)'
;MYNLGISCYYHDSAAAILKDGHVIAAVEEERFSRKKFDDSFPKMAIDWCLEESGITPNDLNSVSFYDKPILKFDRLLDNYIAVAPRGLASFLDVIPKWLHKRLWIKNEIKNNLKGFSGSIIFPEHHMSHAAHAFYTSPFEESAILTVDGV
;
A
#
# COMPACT_ATOMS: atom_id res chain seq x y z
N MET A 1 -11.89 12.75 -11.10
CA MET A 1 -10.50 12.45 -10.75
C MET A 1 -10.42 11.02 -10.25
N TYR A 2 -9.62 10.16 -10.89
CA TYR A 2 -9.45 8.76 -10.51
C TYR A 2 -8.14 8.54 -9.75
N ASN A 3 -8.19 7.84 -8.62
CA ASN A 3 -7.02 7.51 -7.83
C ASN A 3 -7.04 6.02 -7.48
N LEU A 4 -5.88 5.37 -7.60
CA LEU A 4 -5.71 3.96 -7.25
C LEU A 4 -4.96 3.85 -5.91
N GLY A 5 -5.52 3.16 -4.94
CA GLY A 5 -4.85 2.73 -3.71
C GLY A 5 -4.33 1.29 -3.84
N ILE A 6 -3.11 1.03 -3.39
CA ILE A 6 -2.47 -0.29 -3.43
C ILE A 6 -1.96 -0.65 -2.03
N SER A 7 -2.31 -1.86 -1.58
CA SER A 7 -1.72 -2.54 -0.42
C SER A 7 -1.01 -3.82 -0.86
N CYS A 8 0.22 -4.06 -0.39
CA CYS A 8 0.98 -5.32 -0.57
C CYS A 8 2.25 -5.37 0.29
N TYR A 9 2.95 -6.52 0.24
CA TYR A 9 4.25 -6.78 0.86
C TYR A 9 4.29 -6.72 2.39
N TYR A 10 3.19 -7.08 3.03
CA TYR A 10 3.12 -7.41 4.46
C TYR A 10 2.13 -8.56 4.65
N HIS A 11 0.85 -8.28 4.40
CA HIS A 11 -0.28 -9.20 4.36
C HIS A 11 -1.45 -8.50 3.64
N ASP A 12 -2.44 -9.25 3.16
CA ASP A 12 -3.70 -8.75 2.61
C ASP A 12 -3.50 -7.72 1.49
N SER A 13 -2.87 -8.17 0.41
CA SER A 13 -2.70 -7.33 -0.76
C SER A 13 -4.06 -7.04 -1.41
N ALA A 14 -4.24 -5.79 -1.82
CA ALA A 14 -5.53 -5.27 -2.25
C ALA A 14 -5.35 -4.03 -3.14
N ALA A 15 -6.40 -3.75 -3.91
CA ALA A 15 -6.51 -2.56 -4.74
C ALA A 15 -7.86 -1.87 -4.51
N ALA A 16 -7.88 -0.54 -4.61
CA ALA A 16 -9.11 0.25 -4.56
C ALA A 16 -9.04 1.44 -5.50
N ILE A 17 -10.13 1.72 -6.23
CA ILE A 17 -10.27 2.90 -7.07
C ILE A 17 -11.25 3.88 -6.44
N LEU A 18 -10.79 5.13 -6.33
CA LEU A 18 -11.60 6.25 -5.91
C LEU A 18 -11.88 7.15 -7.12
N LYS A 19 -13.14 7.56 -7.29
CA LYS A 19 -13.57 8.60 -8.22
C LYS A 19 -14.08 9.80 -7.43
N ASP A 20 -13.40 10.93 -7.56
CA ASP A 20 -13.77 12.19 -6.92
C ASP A 20 -14.02 12.02 -5.40
N GLY A 21 -13.09 11.30 -4.74
CA GLY A 21 -13.12 11.04 -3.30
C GLY A 21 -13.96 9.82 -2.88
N HIS A 22 -14.76 9.24 -3.78
CA HIS A 22 -15.66 8.14 -3.46
C HIS A 22 -15.08 6.80 -3.94
N VAL A 23 -15.08 5.79 -3.07
CA VAL A 23 -14.66 4.43 -3.45
C VAL A 23 -15.69 3.84 -4.41
N ILE A 24 -15.25 3.46 -5.61
CA ILE A 24 -16.11 2.85 -6.64
C ILE A 24 -15.80 1.38 -6.89
N ALA A 25 -14.57 0.94 -6.56
CA ALA A 25 -14.17 -0.46 -6.62
C ALA A 25 -13.12 -0.72 -5.52
N ALA A 26 -13.20 -1.84 -4.84
CA ALA A 26 -12.20 -2.28 -3.87
C ALA A 26 -12.25 -3.80 -3.70
N VAL A 27 -11.10 -4.47 -3.77
CA VAL A 27 -11.02 -5.92 -3.66
C VAL A 27 -9.63 -6.38 -3.21
N GLU A 28 -9.60 -7.48 -2.46
CA GLU A 28 -8.38 -8.17 -2.03
C GLU A 28 -7.91 -9.18 -3.10
N GLU A 29 -6.59 -9.28 -3.30
CA GLU A 29 -5.97 -10.18 -4.27
C GLU A 29 -6.30 -11.64 -3.99
N GLU A 30 -6.41 -12.04 -2.70
CA GLU A 30 -6.68 -13.43 -2.33
C GLU A 30 -8.02 -13.97 -2.87
N ARG A 31 -8.97 -13.08 -3.18
CA ARG A 31 -10.24 -13.46 -3.82
C ARG A 31 -10.00 -14.04 -5.21
N PHE A 32 -8.98 -13.57 -5.91
CA PHE A 32 -8.56 -14.03 -7.23
C PHE A 32 -7.43 -15.08 -7.17
N SER A 33 -6.37 -14.82 -6.39
CA SER A 33 -5.21 -15.69 -6.32
C SER A 33 -5.48 -17.00 -5.58
N ARG A 34 -6.55 -17.04 -4.77
CA ARG A 34 -6.96 -18.16 -3.92
C ARG A 34 -5.90 -18.57 -2.88
N LYS A 35 -4.86 -17.74 -2.70
CA LYS A 35 -3.87 -17.86 -1.64
C LYS A 35 -4.31 -16.95 -0.49
N LYS A 36 -4.74 -17.56 0.61
CA LYS A 36 -5.18 -16.81 1.80
C LYS A 36 -4.04 -15.90 2.30
N PHE A 37 -4.39 -14.66 2.65
CA PHE A 37 -3.47 -13.61 3.10
C PHE A 37 -2.36 -13.32 2.08
N ASP A 38 -2.70 -13.30 0.79
CA ASP A 38 -1.71 -13.04 -0.25
C ASP A 38 -1.03 -11.69 0.00
N ASP A 39 0.30 -11.70 0.05
CA ASP A 39 1.14 -10.54 0.30
C ASP A 39 1.78 -10.00 -0.98
N SER A 40 1.58 -10.67 -2.12
CA SER A 40 2.18 -10.33 -3.40
C SER A 40 1.61 -9.03 -3.99
N PHE A 41 2.23 -8.52 -5.07
CA PHE A 41 1.70 -7.36 -5.78
C PHE A 41 0.28 -7.65 -6.31
N PRO A 42 -0.73 -6.80 -6.04
CA PRO A 42 -2.13 -7.15 -6.22
C PRO A 42 -2.57 -6.94 -7.68
N LYS A 43 -1.97 -7.69 -8.60
CA LYS A 43 -2.16 -7.50 -10.03
C LYS A 43 -3.59 -7.79 -10.44
N MET A 44 -4.17 -8.91 -9.98
CA MET A 44 -5.52 -9.33 -10.36
C MET A 44 -6.56 -8.36 -9.80
N ALA A 45 -6.37 -7.87 -8.58
CA ALA A 45 -7.23 -6.87 -7.96
C ALA A 45 -7.16 -5.52 -8.68
N ILE A 46 -5.97 -5.07 -9.09
CA ILE A 46 -5.81 -3.85 -9.90
C ILE A 46 -6.53 -3.99 -11.24
N ASP A 47 -6.26 -5.07 -11.96
CA ASP A 47 -6.84 -5.32 -13.29
C ASP A 47 -8.38 -5.34 -13.20
N TRP A 48 -8.94 -6.04 -12.19
CA TRP A 48 -10.38 -6.08 -11.95
C TRP A 48 -10.96 -4.71 -11.59
N CYS A 49 -10.30 -3.93 -10.71
CA CYS A 49 -10.81 -2.61 -10.33
C CYS A 49 -10.87 -1.66 -11.54
N LEU A 50 -9.85 -1.69 -12.42
CA LEU A 50 -9.81 -0.88 -13.63
C LEU A 50 -10.93 -1.27 -14.60
N GLU A 51 -11.15 -2.58 -14.78
CA GLU A 51 -12.24 -3.12 -15.61
C GLU A 51 -13.62 -2.72 -15.07
N GLU A 52 -13.88 -2.94 -13.78
CA GLU A 52 -15.14 -2.59 -13.11
C GLU A 52 -15.42 -1.07 -13.18
N SER A 53 -14.37 -0.26 -13.10
CA SER A 53 -14.48 1.20 -13.21
C SER A 53 -14.57 1.71 -14.64
N GLY A 54 -14.38 0.84 -15.65
CA GLY A 54 -14.38 1.20 -17.07
C GLY A 54 -13.27 2.19 -17.45
N ILE A 55 -12.12 2.15 -16.76
CA ILE A 55 -10.99 3.05 -17.00
C ILE A 55 -9.71 2.29 -17.31
N THR A 56 -8.73 3.00 -17.86
CA THR A 56 -7.39 2.49 -18.13
C THR A 56 -6.37 3.12 -17.17
N PRO A 57 -5.14 2.58 -17.08
CA PRO A 57 -4.07 3.22 -16.31
C PRO A 57 -3.78 4.69 -16.71
N ASN A 58 -4.10 5.09 -17.94
CA ASN A 58 -3.91 6.48 -18.42
C ASN A 58 -4.88 7.47 -17.77
N ASP A 59 -6.03 6.99 -17.29
CA ASP A 59 -7.09 7.82 -16.69
C ASP A 59 -6.83 8.10 -15.20
N LEU A 60 -5.88 7.37 -14.60
CA LEU A 60 -5.50 7.54 -13.20
C LEU A 60 -4.70 8.84 -13.01
N ASN A 61 -5.16 9.68 -12.09
CA ASN A 61 -4.49 10.90 -11.70
C ASN A 61 -3.36 10.64 -10.69
N SER A 62 -3.56 9.68 -9.78
CA SER A 62 -2.54 9.27 -8.83
C SER A 62 -2.66 7.80 -8.42
N VAL A 63 -1.55 7.26 -7.93
CA VAL A 63 -1.46 5.94 -7.30
C VAL A 63 -0.88 6.12 -5.90
N SER A 64 -1.52 5.57 -4.87
CA SER A 64 -1.08 5.65 -3.48
C SER A 64 -0.66 4.29 -2.96
N PHE A 65 0.51 4.22 -2.31
CA PHE A 65 0.97 3.04 -1.59
C PHE A 65 1.05 3.35 -0.09
N TYR A 66 0.32 2.59 0.72
CA TYR A 66 -0.06 2.86 2.11
C TYR A 66 1.07 3.11 3.13
N ASP A 67 2.34 2.95 2.76
CA ASP A 67 3.47 3.10 3.69
C ASP A 67 4.62 3.91 3.07
N LYS A 68 5.38 4.62 3.92
CA LYS A 68 6.62 5.31 3.55
C LYS A 68 7.79 4.36 3.82
N PRO A 69 8.37 3.72 2.78
CA PRO A 69 9.37 2.67 3.00
C PRO A 69 10.62 3.15 3.74
N ILE A 70 10.98 4.44 3.60
CA ILE A 70 12.21 5.02 4.15
C ILE A 70 12.09 5.32 5.65
N LEU A 71 10.97 5.90 6.11
CA LEU A 71 10.80 6.20 7.54
C LEU A 71 10.72 4.92 8.40
N LYS A 72 10.12 3.86 7.84
CA LYS A 72 10.09 2.55 8.51
C LYS A 72 11.47 1.90 8.55
N PHE A 73 12.31 2.13 7.54
CA PHE A 73 13.70 1.68 7.55
C PHE A 73 14.53 2.36 8.65
N ASP A 74 14.45 3.68 8.78
CA ASP A 74 15.19 4.42 9.81
C ASP A 74 14.84 3.94 11.22
N ARG A 75 13.55 3.75 11.50
CA ARG A 75 13.08 3.24 12.80
C ARG A 75 13.54 1.80 13.08
N LEU A 76 13.57 0.95 12.06
CA LEU A 76 14.12 -0.40 12.19
C LEU A 76 15.61 -0.32 12.52
N LEU A 77 16.37 0.50 11.78
CA LEU A 77 17.80 0.68 12.00
C LEU A 77 18.12 1.12 13.44
N ASP A 78 17.40 2.11 13.98
CA ASP A 78 17.58 2.58 15.36
C ASP A 78 17.37 1.46 16.39
N ASN A 79 16.29 0.69 16.24
CA ASN A 79 15.99 -0.44 17.13
C ASN A 79 17.08 -1.52 17.07
N TYR A 80 17.60 -1.81 15.87
CA TYR A 80 18.64 -2.83 15.70
C TYR A 80 20.02 -2.38 16.19
N ILE A 81 20.35 -1.08 16.06
CA ILE A 81 21.56 -0.49 16.66
C ILE A 81 21.49 -0.56 18.19
N ALA A 82 20.32 -0.29 18.78
CA ALA A 82 20.12 -0.31 20.23
C ALA A 82 20.37 -1.69 20.88
N VAL A 83 20.24 -2.77 20.12
CA VAL A 83 20.45 -4.16 20.59
C VAL A 83 21.74 -4.79 20.03
N ALA A 84 22.61 -3.99 19.41
CA ALA A 84 23.91 -4.45 18.95
C ALA A 84 24.78 -4.93 20.12
N PRO A 85 25.54 -6.04 19.97
CA PRO A 85 25.74 -6.82 18.74
C PRO A 85 24.74 -7.97 18.53
N ARG A 86 23.87 -8.28 19.51
CA ARG A 86 23.03 -9.49 19.49
C ARG A 86 21.98 -9.49 18.39
N GLY A 87 21.48 -8.33 17.96
CA GLY A 87 20.49 -8.19 16.89
C GLY A 87 21.05 -8.15 15.47
N LEU A 88 22.38 -8.05 15.29
CA LEU A 88 23.00 -7.76 13.99
C LEU A 88 22.83 -8.89 12.97
N ALA A 89 22.89 -10.16 13.42
CA ALA A 89 22.69 -11.30 12.52
C ALA A 89 21.25 -11.36 11.98
N SER A 90 20.25 -11.04 12.82
CA SER A 90 18.84 -10.97 12.40
C SER A 90 18.59 -9.77 11.47
N PHE A 91 19.19 -8.61 11.76
CA PHE A 91 19.14 -7.44 10.89
C PHE A 91 19.62 -7.76 9.47
N LEU A 92 20.79 -8.40 9.35
CA LEU A 92 21.40 -8.69 8.05
C LEU A 92 20.61 -9.71 7.21
N ASP A 93 19.78 -10.57 7.82
CA ASP A 93 18.92 -11.49 7.07
C ASP A 93 17.57 -10.89 6.68
N VAL A 94 16.95 -10.12 7.58
CA VAL A 94 15.58 -9.60 7.40
C VAL A 94 15.56 -8.35 6.52
N ILE A 95 16.51 -7.45 6.72
CA ILE A 95 16.51 -6.14 6.07
C ILE A 95 16.68 -6.24 4.55
N PRO A 96 17.62 -7.01 3.98
CA PRO A 96 17.79 -7.04 2.52
C PRO A 96 16.54 -7.55 1.80
N LYS A 97 15.84 -8.55 2.36
CA LYS A 97 14.61 -9.12 1.80
C LYS A 97 13.45 -8.12 1.86
N TRP A 98 13.31 -7.42 2.97
CA TRP A 98 12.27 -6.40 3.18
C TRP A 98 12.52 -5.14 2.32
N LEU A 99 13.77 -4.68 2.31
CA LEU A 99 14.21 -3.46 1.62
C LEU A 99 14.12 -3.62 0.10
N HIS A 100 14.49 -4.79 -0.44
CA HIS A 100 14.42 -5.04 -1.88
C HIS A 100 12.98 -5.00 -2.41
N LYS A 101 11.99 -5.53 -1.68
CA LYS A 101 10.60 -5.52 -2.15
C LYS A 101 9.97 -4.13 -2.07
N ARG A 102 10.20 -3.38 -0.97
CA ARG A 102 9.52 -2.09 -0.75
C ARG A 102 10.18 -0.89 -1.44
N LEU A 103 11.51 -0.87 -1.60
CA LEU A 103 12.17 0.25 -2.30
C LEU A 103 11.84 0.28 -3.79
N TRP A 104 11.59 -0.88 -4.40
CA TRP A 104 11.30 -1.00 -5.83
C TRP A 104 9.82 -0.86 -6.18
N ILE A 105 8.94 -0.58 -5.21
CA ILE A 105 7.50 -0.46 -5.44
C ILE A 105 7.15 0.59 -6.50
N LYS A 106 7.89 1.71 -6.57
CA LYS A 106 7.70 2.72 -7.62
C LYS A 106 7.92 2.14 -9.02
N ASN A 107 8.95 1.31 -9.19
CA ASN A 107 9.26 0.70 -10.47
C ASN A 107 8.25 -0.40 -10.79
N GLU A 108 7.83 -1.16 -9.80
CA GLU A 108 6.84 -2.21 -9.97
C GLU A 108 5.47 -1.65 -10.36
N ILE A 109 5.01 -0.58 -9.72
CA ILE A 109 3.80 0.16 -10.11
C ILE A 109 3.91 0.61 -11.57
N LYS A 110 5.03 1.23 -11.96
CA LYS A 110 5.24 1.68 -13.35
C LYS A 110 5.27 0.54 -14.37
N ASN A 111 5.86 -0.59 -14.01
CA ASN A 111 5.97 -1.75 -14.91
C ASN A 111 4.63 -2.45 -15.13
N ASN A 112 3.79 -2.51 -14.09
CA ASN A 112 2.45 -3.12 -14.16
C ASN A 112 1.40 -2.15 -14.75
N LEU A 113 1.45 -0.87 -14.40
CA LEU A 113 0.53 0.16 -14.90
C LEU A 113 1.09 0.86 -16.15
N LYS A 114 1.21 0.12 -17.25
CA LYS A 114 1.71 0.69 -18.51
C LYS A 114 0.80 1.84 -18.99
N GLY A 115 1.40 3.01 -19.20
CA GLY A 115 0.70 4.21 -19.65
C GLY A 115 0.32 5.17 -18.51
N PHE A 116 0.37 4.72 -17.25
CA PHE A 116 0.21 5.62 -16.12
C PHE A 116 1.29 6.69 -16.09
N SER A 117 0.87 7.96 -16.01
CA SER A 117 1.74 9.13 -16.00
C SER A 117 1.48 10.08 -14.82
N GLY A 118 0.56 9.70 -13.93
CA GLY A 118 0.21 10.46 -12.74
C GLY A 118 1.26 10.40 -11.62
N SER A 119 0.91 10.97 -10.47
CA SER A 119 1.80 10.98 -9.30
C SER A 119 1.70 9.70 -8.48
N ILE A 120 2.85 9.24 -7.94
CA ILE A 120 2.86 8.14 -6.96
C ILE A 120 3.06 8.74 -5.56
N ILE A 121 2.10 8.48 -4.68
CA ILE A 121 2.00 9.07 -3.34
C ILE A 121 2.27 8.00 -2.28
N PHE A 122 2.98 8.38 -1.21
CA PHE A 122 3.34 7.51 -0.10
C PHE A 122 2.86 8.14 1.22
N PRO A 123 1.58 7.95 1.60
CA PRO A 123 1.06 8.39 2.91
C PRO A 123 1.70 7.59 4.06
N GLU A 124 1.43 8.04 5.29
CA GLU A 124 1.78 7.27 6.48
C GLU A 124 0.80 6.12 6.71
N HIS A 125 1.31 5.00 7.22
CA HIS A 125 0.53 3.77 7.44
C HIS A 125 -0.71 3.99 8.30
N HIS A 126 -0.54 4.51 9.52
CA HIS A 126 -1.67 4.80 10.41
C HIS A 126 -2.57 5.92 9.87
N MET A 127 -2.02 6.88 9.11
CA MET A 127 -2.83 7.90 8.44
C MET A 127 -3.75 7.27 7.38
N SER A 128 -3.30 6.23 6.69
CA SER A 128 -4.13 5.49 5.74
C SER A 128 -5.30 4.78 6.44
N HIS A 129 -5.05 4.18 7.62
CA HIS A 129 -6.12 3.62 8.46
C HIS A 129 -7.12 4.70 8.93
N ALA A 130 -6.61 5.82 9.44
CA ALA A 130 -7.43 6.95 9.89
C ALA A 130 -8.28 7.53 8.74
N ALA A 131 -7.67 7.76 7.58
CA ALA A 131 -8.33 8.32 6.40
C ALA A 131 -9.44 7.39 5.89
N HIS A 132 -9.17 6.08 5.80
CA HIS A 132 -10.19 5.11 5.40
C HIS A 132 -11.39 5.16 6.35
N ALA A 133 -11.16 5.10 7.67
CA ALA A 133 -12.23 5.15 8.66
C ALA A 133 -13.03 6.45 8.61
N PHE A 134 -12.35 7.60 8.48
CA PHE A 134 -13.00 8.91 8.49
C PHE A 134 -13.78 9.20 7.21
N TYR A 135 -13.16 9.06 6.04
CA TYR A 135 -13.78 9.42 4.76
C TYR A 135 -14.87 8.44 4.31
N THR A 136 -14.96 7.26 4.90
CA THR A 136 -16.09 6.34 4.69
C THR A 136 -17.18 6.47 5.77
N SER A 137 -16.96 7.32 6.77
CA SER A 137 -17.96 7.64 7.80
C SER A 137 -18.86 8.80 7.37
N PRO A 138 -20.05 8.95 7.98
CA PRO A 138 -20.95 10.09 7.71
C PRO A 138 -20.58 11.36 8.48
N PHE A 139 -19.47 11.38 9.22
CA PHE A 139 -19.12 12.48 10.12
C PHE A 139 -18.30 13.57 9.42
N GLU A 140 -18.64 14.83 9.65
CA GLU A 140 -17.86 15.99 9.17
C GLU A 140 -16.61 16.25 10.03
N GLU A 141 -16.65 15.88 11.32
CA GLU A 141 -15.53 15.96 12.26
C GLU A 141 -15.55 14.76 13.22
N SER A 142 -14.38 14.22 13.57
CA SER A 142 -14.29 13.10 14.51
C SER A 142 -12.94 13.03 15.22
N ALA A 143 -12.92 12.44 16.42
CA ALA A 143 -11.68 11.97 17.05
C ALA A 143 -11.36 10.57 16.52
N ILE A 144 -10.11 10.32 16.12
CA ILE A 144 -9.67 9.05 15.53
C ILE A 144 -8.67 8.36 16.46
N LEU A 145 -8.90 7.08 16.73
CA LEU A 145 -7.97 6.20 17.44
C LEU A 145 -7.60 5.02 16.53
N THR A 146 -6.33 4.94 16.13
CA THR A 146 -5.78 3.80 15.38
C THR A 146 -5.05 2.86 16.34
N VAL A 147 -5.48 1.61 16.43
CA VAL A 147 -4.83 0.55 17.20
C VAL A 147 -4.38 -0.55 16.23
N ASP A 148 -3.08 -0.69 16.04
CA ASP A 148 -2.49 -1.62 15.07
C ASP A 148 -1.33 -2.43 15.69
N GLY A 149 -1.09 -3.62 15.17
CA GLY A 149 -0.22 -4.65 15.75
C GLY A 149 1.27 -4.57 15.38
N VAL A 150 1.67 -3.59 14.56
CA VAL A 150 3.02 -3.36 13.97
C VAL A 150 4.05 -4.49 14.08
#